data_AF-A0A2I2FPQ4-F1
#
_entry.id   AF-A0A2I2FPQ4-F1
#
_cell.length_a   1.000
_cell.length_b   1.000
_cell.length_c   1.000
_cell.angle_alpha   90.00
_cell.angle_beta   90.00
_cell.angle_gamma   90.00
#
_symmetry.space_group_name_H-M   'P 1'
#
loop_
_entity.id
_entity.type
_entity.pdbx_description
1 polymer ?
#
loop_
_entity_poly.entity_id
_entity_poly.type
_entity_poly.pdbx_seq_one_letter_code
_entity_poly.pdbx_strand_id
1 'polypeptide(L)'
;MNFREQYVQGGQTGGHEAARRLIQAVEAHLQDVDAEAPSNIRYRVYVYANMEGLTNAYRDAGIIPANDSLTPFIHGFNKADELCNFVDAGNGKECSDVKLRAHFEQNIIDVHCRRIVFCASADNGYARILGPHRGSKHISLVRGPPFAHEIKDLAADFETTSFDEIFLSSKLKPTRRVSFGSQVQHTVITPPQTPTPNYASAAKLAPTPSPSTSSTKPQAPRPRRVSPPICVNVRGHRIDRPAQYSSKANVDSLKRKKMCNKYHLLGSCPFGDKCAHKHGPALKAQEQTDLAYLARLSPCYEDLYCRDVDCISGHRCPRDLCSNPSCKFSEAMHLVDTTIVAEI
;
A
#
# COMPACT_ATOMS: atom_id res chain seq x y z
N MET A 1 1.41 -6.53 -11.76
CA MET A 1 2.30 -7.56 -12.35
C MET A 1 3.42 -6.86 -13.11
N ASN A 2 4.60 -7.47 -13.24
CA ASN A 2 5.76 -6.83 -13.88
C ASN A 2 6.07 -7.55 -15.20
N PHE A 3 6.46 -6.80 -16.24
CA PHE A 3 6.85 -7.32 -17.54
C PHE A 3 8.24 -7.96 -17.49
N ARG A 4 8.50 -8.93 -18.38
CA ARG A 4 9.83 -9.53 -18.53
C ARG A 4 10.87 -8.50 -18.99
N GLU A 5 12.12 -8.73 -18.58
CA GLU A 5 13.26 -7.85 -18.86
C GLU A 5 13.45 -7.56 -20.35
N GLN A 6 13.25 -8.55 -21.22
CA GLN A 6 13.43 -8.40 -22.68
C GLN A 6 12.56 -7.29 -23.28
N TYR A 7 11.34 -7.11 -22.77
CA TYR A 7 10.46 -6.05 -23.26
C TYR A 7 10.85 -4.70 -22.66
N VAL A 8 11.18 -4.67 -21.38
CA VAL A 8 11.55 -3.43 -20.67
C VAL A 8 12.86 -2.86 -21.23
N GLN A 9 13.87 -3.70 -21.43
CA GLN A 9 15.16 -3.34 -22.03
C GLN A 9 15.05 -2.97 -23.50
N GLY A 10 14.08 -3.55 -24.22
CA GLY A 10 13.78 -3.20 -25.61
C GLY A 10 13.21 -1.79 -25.81
N GLY A 11 13.01 -1.02 -24.72
CA GLY A 11 12.53 0.37 -24.78
C GLY A 11 11.24 0.48 -25.59
N GLN A 12 11.20 1.39 -26.55
CA GLN A 12 10.01 1.63 -27.37
C GLN A 12 9.55 0.40 -28.17
N THR A 13 10.47 -0.31 -28.83
CA THR A 13 10.10 -1.53 -29.58
C THR A 13 9.64 -2.64 -28.63
N GLY A 14 10.28 -2.77 -27.48
CA GLY A 14 9.90 -3.76 -26.47
C GLY A 14 8.53 -3.49 -25.83
N GLY A 15 8.19 -2.22 -25.60
CA GLY A 15 6.84 -1.82 -25.16
C GLY A 15 5.77 -2.14 -26.19
N HIS A 16 6.06 -1.86 -27.46
CA HIS A 16 5.16 -2.17 -28.57
C HIS A 16 4.90 -3.69 -28.68
N GLU A 17 5.97 -4.49 -28.65
CA GLU A 17 5.85 -5.96 -28.68
C GLU A 17 5.15 -6.52 -27.45
N ALA A 18 5.39 -5.96 -26.24
CA ALA A 18 4.72 -6.42 -25.02
C ALA A 18 3.20 -6.25 -25.11
N ALA A 19 2.71 -5.10 -25.59
CA ALA A 19 1.29 -4.86 -25.78
C ALA A 19 0.68 -5.82 -26.81
N ARG A 20 1.33 -5.95 -27.98
CA ARG A 20 0.88 -6.84 -29.05
C ARG A 20 0.80 -8.30 -28.59
N ARG A 21 1.83 -8.79 -27.89
CA ARG A 21 1.86 -10.15 -27.35
C ARG A 21 0.80 -10.36 -26.26
N LEU A 22 0.53 -9.34 -25.46
CA LEU A 22 -0.50 -9.39 -24.42
C LEU A 22 -1.90 -9.54 -25.04
N ILE A 23 -2.20 -8.77 -26.07
CA ILE A 23 -3.47 -8.89 -26.81
C ILE A 23 -3.61 -10.31 -27.38
N GLN A 24 -2.58 -10.82 -28.05
CA GLN A 24 -2.59 -12.18 -28.62
C GLN A 24 -2.77 -13.27 -27.56
N ALA A 25 -2.11 -13.15 -26.42
CA ALA A 25 -2.25 -14.11 -25.33
C ALA A 25 -3.64 -14.06 -24.70
N VAL A 26 -4.23 -12.87 -24.55
CA VAL A 26 -5.60 -12.70 -24.06
C VAL A 26 -6.63 -13.22 -25.06
N GLU A 27 -6.42 -13.01 -26.36
CA GLU A 27 -7.27 -13.55 -27.42
C GLU A 27 -7.27 -15.07 -27.43
N ALA A 28 -6.09 -15.70 -27.38
CA ALA A 28 -5.98 -17.16 -27.29
C ALA A 28 -6.64 -17.70 -26.01
N HIS A 29 -6.46 -17.02 -24.88
CA HIS A 29 -7.14 -17.37 -23.64
C HIS A 29 -8.66 -17.26 -23.77
N LEU A 30 -9.17 -16.19 -24.37
CA LEU A 30 -10.61 -15.98 -24.56
C LEU A 30 -11.23 -17.08 -25.42
N GLN A 31 -10.56 -17.48 -26.50
CA GLN A 31 -11.02 -18.58 -27.36
C GLN A 31 -11.13 -19.91 -26.62
N ASP A 32 -10.24 -20.18 -25.66
CA ASP A 32 -10.26 -21.40 -24.83
C ASP A 32 -11.43 -21.40 -23.83
N VAL A 33 -11.67 -20.26 -23.17
CA VAL A 33 -12.66 -20.16 -22.08
C VAL A 33 -14.06 -19.73 -22.52
N ASP A 34 -14.20 -19.27 -23.77
CA ASP A 34 -15.45 -18.74 -24.34
C ASP A 34 -15.47 -18.94 -25.87
N ALA A 35 -15.73 -20.17 -26.30
CA ALA A 35 -15.75 -20.56 -27.71
C ALA A 35 -16.82 -19.83 -28.56
N GLU A 36 -17.84 -19.24 -27.93
CA GLU A 36 -18.90 -18.47 -28.59
C GLU A 36 -18.55 -16.99 -28.75
N ALA A 37 -17.36 -16.58 -28.31
CA ALA A 37 -16.90 -15.20 -28.42
C ALA A 37 -16.84 -14.74 -29.89
N PRO A 38 -17.44 -13.57 -30.24
CA PRO A 38 -17.34 -13.01 -31.58
C PRO A 38 -15.90 -12.75 -32.01
N SER A 39 -15.60 -12.92 -33.30
CA SER A 39 -14.25 -12.69 -33.85
C SER A 39 -13.84 -11.21 -33.92
N ASN A 40 -14.77 -10.28 -33.70
CA ASN A 40 -14.56 -8.83 -33.76
C ASN A 40 -14.47 -8.16 -32.36
N ILE A 41 -14.18 -8.95 -31.31
CA ILE A 41 -13.97 -8.42 -29.96
C ILE A 41 -12.77 -7.47 -29.95
N ARG A 42 -12.93 -6.33 -29.28
CA ARG A 42 -11.86 -5.37 -29.03
C ARG A 42 -11.31 -5.53 -27.61
N TYR A 43 -9.99 -5.44 -27.48
CA TYR A 43 -9.29 -5.62 -26.21
C TYR A 43 -8.86 -4.28 -25.63
N ARG A 44 -9.47 -3.88 -24.51
CA ARG A 44 -9.10 -2.65 -23.78
C ARG A 44 -8.12 -3.00 -22.69
N VAL A 45 -6.88 -2.50 -22.80
CA VAL A 45 -5.81 -2.81 -21.86
C VAL A 45 -5.46 -1.58 -21.03
N TYR A 46 -5.63 -1.69 -19.72
CA TYR A 46 -5.22 -0.64 -18.78
C TYR A 46 -4.17 -1.18 -17.81
N VAL A 47 -3.02 -0.50 -17.77
CA VAL A 47 -1.96 -0.75 -16.81
C VAL A 47 -1.82 0.49 -15.93
N TYR A 48 -2.21 0.37 -14.66
CA TYR A 48 -2.04 1.43 -13.66
C TYR A 48 -0.81 1.16 -12.83
N ALA A 49 0.09 2.13 -12.73
CA ALA A 49 1.26 2.02 -11.86
C ALA A 49 1.70 3.40 -11.37
N ASN A 50 2.35 3.42 -10.20
CA ASN A 50 3.24 4.51 -9.82
C ASN A 50 4.51 4.41 -10.67
N MET A 51 4.67 5.29 -11.66
CA MET A 51 5.77 5.21 -12.63
C MET A 51 7.13 5.39 -12.00
N GLU A 52 7.26 6.30 -11.03
CA GLU A 52 8.50 6.54 -10.31
C GLU A 52 8.90 5.29 -9.51
N GLY A 53 7.96 4.75 -8.73
CA GLY A 53 8.18 3.55 -7.94
C GLY A 53 8.50 2.33 -8.80
N LEU A 54 7.81 2.17 -9.94
CA LEU A 54 8.05 1.08 -10.87
C LEU A 54 9.41 1.20 -11.56
N THR A 55 9.79 2.40 -12.01
CA THR A 55 11.11 2.67 -12.59
C THR A 55 12.22 2.32 -11.61
N ASN A 56 12.10 2.76 -10.35
CA ASN A 56 13.07 2.43 -9.30
C ASN A 56 13.12 0.92 -9.05
N ALA A 57 11.99 0.21 -9.05
CA ALA A 57 11.98 -1.24 -8.88
C ALA A 57 12.72 -2.00 -10.00
N TYR A 58 12.62 -1.55 -11.26
CA TYR A 58 13.39 -2.14 -12.37
C TYR A 58 14.88 -1.77 -12.31
N ARG A 59 15.24 -0.56 -11.84
CA ARG A 59 16.65 -0.17 -11.60
C ARG A 59 17.28 -1.01 -10.50
N ASP A 60 16.58 -1.16 -9.38
CA ASP A 60 17.04 -1.96 -8.24
C ASP A 60 17.22 -3.43 -8.63
N ALA A 61 16.39 -3.94 -9.54
CA ALA A 61 16.52 -5.27 -10.13
C ALA A 61 17.62 -5.37 -11.22
N GLY A 62 18.30 -4.28 -11.55
CA GLY A 62 19.34 -4.25 -12.58
C GLY A 62 18.83 -4.49 -14.01
N ILE A 63 17.52 -4.36 -14.24
CA ILE A 63 16.91 -4.57 -15.55
C ILE A 63 17.09 -3.34 -16.43
N ILE A 64 16.93 -2.14 -15.86
CA ILE A 64 17.24 -0.88 -16.55
C ILE A 64 18.43 -0.18 -15.87
N PRO A 65 19.30 0.51 -16.62
CA PRO A 65 20.40 1.30 -16.06
C PRO A 65 19.93 2.36 -15.06
N ALA A 66 20.79 2.74 -14.11
CA ALA A 66 20.44 3.66 -13.02
C ALA A 66 19.97 5.05 -13.50
N ASN A 67 20.46 5.50 -14.66
CA ASN A 67 20.11 6.80 -15.25
C ASN A 67 18.99 6.71 -16.29
N ASP A 68 18.51 5.50 -16.60
CA ASP A 68 17.50 5.27 -17.63
C ASP A 68 16.09 5.30 -17.06
N SER A 69 15.12 5.57 -17.93
CA SER A 69 13.70 5.66 -17.59
C SER A 69 12.90 4.56 -18.28
N LEU A 70 11.75 4.19 -17.71
CA LEU A 70 10.74 3.36 -18.37
C LEU A 70 9.97 4.09 -19.47
N THR A 71 10.15 5.41 -19.61
CA THR A 71 9.40 6.24 -20.57
C THR A 71 9.40 5.69 -22.01
N PRO A 72 10.52 5.22 -22.59
CA PRO A 72 10.50 4.65 -23.94
C PRO A 72 9.61 3.41 -24.03
N PHE A 73 9.68 2.51 -23.05
CA PHE A 73 8.81 1.33 -22.96
C PHE A 73 7.33 1.70 -22.86
N ILE A 74 6.99 2.65 -21.99
CA ILE A 74 5.60 3.13 -21.82
C ILE A 74 5.08 3.75 -23.12
N HIS A 75 5.89 4.57 -23.79
CA HIS A 75 5.53 5.15 -25.09
C HIS A 75 5.31 4.07 -26.16
N GLY A 76 6.16 3.05 -26.18
CA GLY A 76 6.00 1.89 -27.07
C GLY A 76 4.68 1.16 -26.84
N PHE A 77 4.38 0.88 -25.58
CA PHE A 77 3.15 0.18 -25.17
C PHE A 77 1.89 0.97 -25.56
N ASN A 78 1.85 2.28 -25.25
CA ASN A 78 0.71 3.13 -25.54
C ASN A 78 0.49 3.36 -27.04
N LYS A 79 1.54 3.26 -27.86
CA LYS A 79 1.46 3.41 -29.32
C LYS A 79 1.16 2.11 -30.04
N ALA A 80 1.11 0.98 -29.34
CA ALA A 80 0.94 -0.33 -29.97
C ALA A 80 -0.47 -0.55 -30.51
N ASP A 81 -1.46 -0.05 -29.78
CA ASP A 81 -2.87 -0.19 -30.11
C ASP A 81 -3.63 1.00 -29.49
N GLU A 82 -4.70 1.45 -30.15
CA GLU A 82 -5.51 2.60 -29.71
C GLU A 82 -6.17 2.39 -28.33
N LEU A 83 -6.34 1.13 -27.90
CA LEU A 83 -6.96 0.75 -26.64
C LEU A 83 -5.94 0.28 -25.59
N CYS A 84 -4.63 0.39 -25.86
CA CYS A 84 -3.57 0.12 -24.90
C CYS A 84 -3.18 1.38 -24.11
N ASN A 85 -3.36 1.33 -22.79
CA ASN A 85 -3.21 2.47 -21.91
C ASN A 85 -2.36 2.11 -20.69
N PHE A 86 -1.12 2.56 -20.69
CA PHE A 86 -0.24 2.53 -19.54
C PHE A 86 -0.26 3.92 -18.89
N VAL A 87 -0.91 3.99 -17.72
CA VAL A 87 -1.31 5.23 -17.07
C VAL A 87 -0.55 5.39 -15.76
N ASP A 88 0.07 6.56 -15.59
CA ASP A 88 0.64 6.93 -14.30
C ASP A 88 -0.48 7.19 -13.30
N ALA A 89 -0.52 6.39 -12.25
CA ALA A 89 -1.49 6.53 -11.18
C ALA A 89 -1.08 7.61 -10.16
N GLY A 90 0.15 8.12 -10.24
CA GLY A 90 0.74 9.03 -9.27
C GLY A 90 1.55 8.29 -8.19
N ASN A 91 2.15 9.07 -7.29
CA ASN A 91 3.10 8.59 -6.30
C ASN A 91 2.50 8.24 -4.92
N GLY A 92 1.19 8.45 -4.75
CA GLY A 92 0.49 8.08 -3.52
C GLY A 92 0.36 6.56 -3.36
N LYS A 93 0.30 6.13 -2.10
CA LYS A 93 -0.01 4.73 -1.77
C LYS A 93 -1.44 4.43 -2.22
N GLU A 94 -1.66 3.29 -2.86
CA GLU A 94 -2.97 2.82 -3.35
C GLU A 94 -3.60 3.63 -4.51
N CYS A 95 -2.92 4.65 -5.08
CA CYS A 95 -3.49 5.39 -6.22
C CYS A 95 -3.78 4.49 -7.44
N SER A 96 -2.92 3.48 -7.67
CA SER A 96 -3.16 2.46 -8.71
C SER A 96 -4.39 1.62 -8.40
N ASP A 97 -4.60 1.29 -7.12
CA ASP A 97 -5.68 0.43 -6.64
C ASP A 97 -7.03 1.11 -6.77
N VAL A 98 -7.11 2.42 -6.49
CA VAL A 98 -8.33 3.21 -6.65
C VAL A 98 -8.78 3.25 -8.11
N LYS A 99 -7.85 3.51 -9.04
CA LYS A 99 -8.16 3.50 -10.49
C LYS A 99 -8.58 2.12 -10.96
N LEU A 100 -7.86 1.08 -10.53
CA LEU A 100 -8.14 -0.30 -10.91
C LEU A 100 -9.51 -0.75 -10.38
N ARG A 101 -9.85 -0.43 -9.12
CA ARG A 101 -11.17 -0.69 -8.52
C ARG A 101 -12.29 -0.02 -9.30
N ALA A 102 -12.18 1.30 -9.53
CA ALA A 102 -13.20 2.05 -10.25
C ALA A 102 -13.44 1.48 -11.67
N HIS A 103 -12.35 1.14 -12.37
CA HIS A 103 -12.46 0.55 -13.70
C HIS A 103 -13.06 -0.86 -13.65
N PHE A 104 -12.71 -1.68 -12.65
CA PHE A 104 -13.33 -3.00 -12.47
C PHE A 104 -14.84 -2.89 -12.21
N GLU A 105 -15.26 -2.07 -11.24
CA GLU A 105 -16.66 -1.88 -10.85
C GLU A 105 -17.51 -1.36 -12.02
N GLN A 106 -16.95 -0.50 -12.87
CA GLN A 106 -17.64 -0.04 -14.08
C GLN A 106 -17.79 -1.15 -15.14
N ASN A 107 -16.74 -1.94 -15.39
CA ASN A 107 -16.77 -2.91 -16.49
C ASN A 107 -17.50 -4.20 -16.12
N ILE A 108 -17.59 -4.57 -14.83
CA ILE A 108 -18.26 -5.83 -14.43
C ILE A 108 -19.78 -5.76 -14.60
N ILE A 109 -20.35 -4.56 -14.62
CA ILE A 109 -21.78 -4.31 -14.88
C ILE A 109 -22.06 -3.88 -16.33
N ASP A 110 -21.03 -3.65 -17.14
CA ASP A 110 -21.19 -3.24 -18.54
C ASP A 110 -21.58 -4.45 -19.39
N VAL A 111 -22.78 -4.40 -19.96
CA VAL A 111 -23.33 -5.46 -20.82
C VAL A 111 -22.51 -5.69 -22.09
N HIS A 112 -21.71 -4.72 -22.53
CA HIS A 112 -20.80 -4.86 -23.67
C HIS A 112 -19.44 -5.45 -23.27
N CYS A 113 -19.14 -5.52 -21.96
CA CYS A 113 -17.93 -6.17 -21.47
C CYS A 113 -18.16 -7.68 -21.43
N ARG A 114 -17.57 -8.39 -22.39
CA ARG A 114 -17.67 -9.86 -22.44
C ARG A 114 -16.95 -10.52 -21.26
N ARG A 115 -15.72 -10.06 -20.99
CA ARG A 115 -14.84 -10.64 -19.96
C ARG A 115 -13.83 -9.63 -19.42
N ILE A 116 -13.56 -9.71 -18.13
CA ILE A 116 -12.49 -8.98 -17.44
C ILE A 116 -11.33 -9.95 -17.18
N VAL A 117 -10.19 -9.66 -17.78
CA VAL A 117 -8.92 -10.34 -17.48
C VAL A 117 -8.17 -9.52 -16.44
N PHE A 118 -8.16 -10.02 -15.19
CA PHE A 118 -7.77 -9.25 -14.03
C PHE A 118 -6.33 -9.57 -13.57
N CYS A 119 -5.42 -8.62 -13.78
CA CYS A 119 -3.96 -8.80 -13.63
C CYS A 119 -3.39 -8.26 -12.30
N ALA A 120 -3.86 -8.77 -11.16
CA ALA A 120 -3.47 -8.26 -9.85
C ALA A 120 -3.10 -9.34 -8.81
N SER A 121 -2.40 -10.39 -9.26
CA SER A 121 -2.17 -11.59 -8.46
C SER A 121 -1.51 -11.38 -7.09
N ALA A 122 -0.64 -10.37 -6.99
CA ALA A 122 0.31 -10.25 -5.88
C ALA A 122 -0.19 -9.39 -4.70
N ASP A 123 -1.41 -8.86 -4.75
CA ASP A 123 -1.94 -7.91 -3.78
C ASP A 123 -3.28 -8.40 -3.19
N ASN A 124 -3.33 -8.56 -1.86
CA ASN A 124 -4.54 -8.95 -1.15
C ASN A 124 -5.60 -7.83 -1.15
N GLY A 125 -5.22 -6.58 -1.42
CA GLY A 125 -6.15 -5.44 -1.45
C GLY A 125 -7.32 -5.63 -2.43
N TYR A 126 -7.15 -6.48 -3.44
CA TYR A 126 -8.19 -6.78 -4.43
C TYR A 126 -9.13 -7.92 -4.03
N ALA A 127 -8.86 -8.66 -2.96
CA ALA A 127 -9.71 -9.78 -2.54
C ALA A 127 -11.13 -9.31 -2.20
N ARG A 128 -11.25 -8.12 -1.62
CA ARG A 128 -12.54 -7.51 -1.27
C ARG A 128 -13.39 -7.15 -2.48
N ILE A 129 -12.77 -6.74 -3.59
CA ILE A 129 -13.51 -6.37 -4.81
C ILE A 129 -13.90 -7.61 -5.62
N LEU A 130 -13.11 -8.69 -5.56
CA LEU A 130 -13.39 -9.95 -6.25
C LEU A 130 -14.38 -10.82 -5.48
N GLY A 131 -14.37 -10.79 -4.14
CA GLY A 131 -15.19 -11.64 -3.28
C GLY A 131 -16.68 -11.68 -3.61
N PRO A 132 -17.35 -10.54 -3.89
CA PRO A 132 -18.76 -10.53 -4.29
C PRO A 132 -19.07 -11.21 -5.64
N HIS A 133 -18.05 -11.45 -6.48
CA HIS A 133 -18.21 -11.98 -7.83
C HIS A 133 -17.73 -13.43 -7.99
N ARG A 134 -17.55 -14.18 -6.88
CA ARG A 134 -17.17 -15.61 -6.91
C ARG A 134 -18.07 -16.41 -7.85
N GLY A 135 -17.47 -17.31 -8.63
CA GLY A 135 -18.18 -18.12 -9.62
C GLY A 135 -18.55 -17.39 -10.91
N SER A 136 -18.24 -16.09 -11.05
CA SER A 136 -18.50 -15.34 -12.27
C SER A 136 -17.64 -15.84 -13.42
N LYS A 137 -18.29 -16.27 -14.51
CA LYS A 137 -17.64 -16.63 -15.77
C LYS A 137 -17.13 -15.41 -16.55
N HIS A 138 -17.49 -14.20 -16.13
CA HIS A 138 -17.02 -12.96 -16.76
C HIS A 138 -15.63 -12.55 -16.28
N ILE A 139 -15.01 -13.26 -15.33
CA ILE A 139 -13.72 -12.88 -14.76
C ILE A 139 -12.72 -14.01 -14.97
N SER A 140 -11.52 -13.65 -15.45
CA SER A 140 -10.34 -14.51 -15.44
C SER A 140 -9.22 -13.85 -14.64
N LEU A 141 -8.67 -14.54 -13.66
CA LEU A 141 -7.57 -14.05 -12.84
C LEU A 141 -6.23 -14.46 -13.46
N VAL A 142 -5.35 -13.47 -13.65
CA VAL A 142 -4.02 -13.75 -14.21
C VAL A 142 -3.01 -13.90 -13.10
N ARG A 143 -2.33 -15.05 -13.09
CA ARG A 143 -1.20 -15.38 -12.25
C ARG A 143 0.09 -14.93 -12.94
N GLY A 144 0.80 -13.98 -12.31
CA GLY A 144 2.21 -13.72 -12.59
C GLY A 144 3.03 -14.22 -11.41
N PRO A 145 3.40 -13.36 -10.45
CA PRO A 145 3.81 -13.83 -9.13
C PRO A 145 2.72 -14.72 -8.50
N PRO A 146 3.09 -15.65 -7.61
CA PRO A 146 2.13 -16.48 -6.89
C PRO A 146 1.02 -15.62 -6.26
N PHE A 147 -0.22 -16.09 -6.35
CA PHE A 147 -1.35 -15.38 -5.76
C PHE A 147 -1.08 -15.08 -4.29
N ALA A 148 -1.33 -13.83 -3.89
CA ALA A 148 -1.35 -13.46 -2.49
C ALA A 148 -2.43 -14.29 -1.77
N HIS A 149 -2.24 -14.56 -0.47
CA HIS A 149 -3.03 -15.54 0.26
C HIS A 149 -4.55 -15.42 0.05
N GLU A 150 -5.11 -14.21 0.20
CA GLU A 150 -6.55 -14.00 0.10
C GLU A 150 -7.04 -14.15 -1.35
N ILE A 151 -6.24 -13.73 -2.34
CA ILE A 151 -6.53 -13.94 -3.76
C ILE A 151 -6.43 -15.43 -4.10
N LYS A 152 -5.50 -16.18 -3.50
CA LYS A 152 -5.33 -17.61 -3.72
C LYS A 152 -6.55 -18.39 -3.26
N ASP A 153 -7.12 -18.02 -2.11
CA ASP A 153 -8.34 -18.63 -1.59
C ASP A 153 -9.54 -18.38 -2.52
N LEU A 154 -9.60 -17.18 -3.12
CA LEU A 154 -10.62 -16.82 -4.11
C LEU A 154 -10.41 -17.49 -5.46
N ALA A 155 -9.16 -17.73 -5.87
CA ALA A 155 -8.83 -18.20 -7.21
C ALA A 155 -9.46 -19.56 -7.57
N ALA A 156 -9.86 -20.36 -6.59
CA ALA A 156 -10.60 -21.60 -6.83
C ALA A 156 -12.02 -21.36 -7.39
N ASP A 157 -12.59 -20.18 -7.15
CA ASP A 157 -13.94 -19.78 -7.60
C ASP A 157 -13.93 -19.04 -8.95
N PHE A 158 -12.76 -18.91 -9.60
CA PHE A 158 -12.58 -18.15 -10.84
C PHE A 158 -11.76 -18.94 -11.87
N GLU A 159 -11.94 -18.58 -13.14
CA GLU A 159 -11.04 -19.03 -14.20
C GLU A 159 -9.65 -18.41 -13.98
N THR A 160 -8.57 -19.19 -14.13
CA THR A 160 -7.20 -18.70 -13.88
C THR A 160 -6.26 -19.01 -15.03
N THR A 161 -5.42 -18.06 -15.38
CA THR A 161 -4.44 -18.21 -16.46
C THR A 161 -3.10 -17.58 -16.10
N SER A 162 -2.04 -17.87 -16.85
CA SER A 162 -0.74 -17.20 -16.74
C SER A 162 -0.24 -16.80 -18.13
N PHE A 163 0.44 -15.65 -18.19
CA PHE A 163 1.09 -15.20 -19.41
C PHE A 163 2.59 -15.10 -19.16
N ASP A 164 3.20 -16.27 -18.93
CA ASP A 164 4.56 -16.38 -18.43
C ASP A 164 5.59 -15.77 -19.40
N GLU A 165 5.31 -15.77 -20.71
CA GLU A 165 6.16 -15.15 -21.74
C GLU A 165 6.10 -13.62 -21.78
N ILE A 166 5.21 -13.01 -21.01
CA ILE A 166 4.97 -11.56 -20.98
C ILE A 166 5.30 -11.00 -19.60
N PHE A 167 4.80 -11.65 -18.56
CA PHE A 167 4.97 -11.23 -17.17
C PHE A 167 5.98 -12.09 -16.44
N LEU A 168 6.61 -11.50 -15.43
CA LEU A 168 7.43 -12.25 -14.49
C LEU A 168 6.56 -13.15 -13.61
N SER A 169 6.96 -14.42 -13.49
CA SER A 169 6.35 -15.40 -12.58
C SER A 169 6.73 -15.21 -11.12
N SER A 170 7.60 -14.23 -10.83
CA SER A 170 8.02 -13.86 -9.47
C SER A 170 8.16 -12.35 -9.33
N LYS A 171 8.17 -11.86 -8.09
CA LYS A 171 8.39 -10.43 -7.81
C LYS A 171 9.82 -10.03 -8.22
N LEU A 172 9.99 -8.78 -8.65
CA LEU A 172 11.31 -8.18 -8.90
C LEU A 172 12.17 -8.30 -7.65
N LYS A 173 13.39 -8.80 -7.80
CA LYS A 173 14.35 -8.97 -6.71
C LYS A 173 15.44 -7.90 -6.86
N PRO A 174 15.74 -7.12 -5.81
CA PRO A 174 16.85 -6.17 -5.86
C PRO A 174 18.19 -6.89 -6.04
N THR A 175 18.95 -6.50 -7.04
CA THR A 175 20.29 -7.00 -7.33
C THR A 175 21.27 -6.19 -6.48
N ARG A 176 21.38 -6.53 -5.19
CA ARG A 176 22.33 -5.87 -4.28
C ARG A 176 23.76 -5.97 -4.83
N ARG A 177 24.28 -4.89 -5.43
CA ARG A 177 25.73 -4.66 -5.51
C ARG A 177 26.16 -3.98 -4.22
N VAL A 178 26.60 -4.77 -3.25
CA VAL A 178 27.38 -4.27 -2.12
C VAL A 178 28.77 -3.90 -2.62
N SER A 179 28.93 -2.69 -3.16
CA SER A 179 30.25 -2.13 -3.36
C SER A 179 30.78 -1.67 -2.00
N PHE A 180 31.68 -2.45 -1.40
CA PHE A 180 32.55 -1.98 -0.32
C PHE A 180 33.49 -0.92 -0.91
N GLY A 181 33.17 0.35 -0.67
CA GLY A 181 34.00 1.51 -1.00
C GLY A 181 34.15 2.39 0.25
N SER A 182 35.39 2.75 0.55
CA SER A 182 35.92 3.36 1.76
C SER A 182 35.27 4.68 2.20
N GLN A 183 35.33 4.90 3.50
CA GLN A 183 34.73 5.95 4.32
C GLN A 183 34.89 7.40 3.81
N VAL A 184 33.78 8.13 3.74
CA VAL A 184 33.68 9.53 4.20
C VAL A 184 32.37 9.67 4.98
N GLN A 185 32.47 9.98 6.27
CA GLN A 185 31.34 10.03 7.20
C GLN A 185 30.54 11.33 7.02
N HIS A 186 29.37 11.23 6.38
CA HIS A 186 28.23 12.11 6.66
C HIS A 186 27.07 11.24 7.15
N THR A 187 26.85 11.24 8.47
CA THR A 187 25.80 10.45 9.11
C THR A 187 24.42 11.08 8.90
N VAL A 188 23.74 10.68 7.82
CA VAL A 188 22.28 10.75 7.72
C VAL A 188 21.72 9.42 8.21
N ILE A 189 21.11 9.42 9.39
CA ILE A 189 20.54 8.23 10.04
C ILE A 189 19.15 7.97 9.46
N THR A 190 19.05 7.03 8.53
CA THR A 190 17.79 6.45 8.04
C THR A 190 17.24 5.44 9.07
N PRO A 191 15.95 5.47 9.44
CA PRO A 191 15.38 4.47 10.35
C PRO A 191 15.20 3.10 9.66
N PRO A 192 15.33 1.97 10.39
CA PRO A 192 15.07 0.64 9.85
C PRO A 192 13.57 0.42 9.59
N GLN A 193 13.25 -0.24 8.47
CA GLN A 193 11.89 -0.62 8.10
C GLN A 193 11.33 -1.66 9.09
N THR A 194 10.21 -1.30 9.73
CA THR A 194 9.33 -2.23 10.45
C THR A 194 8.43 -2.97 9.45
N PRO A 195 8.21 -4.28 9.58
CA PRO A 195 7.16 -4.98 8.85
C PRO A 195 5.78 -4.54 9.38
N THR A 196 4.83 -4.24 8.50
CA THR A 196 3.40 -3.97 8.80
C THR A 196 2.63 -5.28 9.07
N PRO A 197 1.64 -5.35 10.00
CA PRO A 197 0.90 -6.58 10.26
C PRO A 197 -0.40 -6.62 9.44
N ASN A 198 -0.68 -7.77 8.84
CA ASN A 198 -2.03 -8.14 8.44
C ASN A 198 -2.91 -8.23 9.70
N TYR A 199 -4.03 -7.51 9.68
CA TYR A 199 -5.03 -7.42 10.75
C TYR A 199 -5.93 -8.69 10.86
N ALA A 200 -5.70 -9.72 10.05
CA ALA A 200 -6.60 -10.87 9.90
C ALA A 200 -6.32 -12.08 10.83
N SER A 201 -5.54 -11.93 11.91
CA SER A 201 -5.28 -13.04 12.84
C SER A 201 -5.54 -12.64 14.29
N ALA A 202 -6.79 -12.34 14.62
CA ALA A 202 -7.27 -12.25 16.00
C ALA A 202 -8.59 -13.00 16.26
N ALA A 203 -9.06 -13.81 15.30
CA ALA A 203 -10.27 -14.61 15.44
C ALA A 203 -10.00 -16.04 15.00
N LYS A 204 -9.17 -16.75 15.75
CA LYS A 204 -9.12 -18.22 15.86
C LYS A 204 -7.90 -18.51 16.73
N LEU A 205 -8.18 -19.01 17.92
CA LEU A 205 -7.37 -19.88 18.77
C LEU A 205 -7.89 -19.64 20.20
N ALA A 206 -9.01 -20.28 20.51
CA ALA A 206 -9.26 -20.73 21.87
C ALA A 206 -8.65 -22.12 21.98
N PRO A 207 -7.61 -22.32 22.82
CA PRO A 207 -7.32 -23.62 23.39
C PRO A 207 -7.70 -23.63 24.87
N THR A 208 -8.39 -24.70 25.25
CA THR A 208 -8.61 -25.21 26.61
C THR A 208 -7.27 -25.37 27.36
N PRO A 209 -7.21 -25.19 28.70
CA PRO A 209 -5.93 -25.09 29.40
C PRO A 209 -5.38 -26.47 29.82
N SER A 210 -4.06 -26.64 29.72
CA SER A 210 -3.30 -27.64 30.47
C SER A 210 -1.91 -27.07 30.79
N PRO A 211 -1.32 -27.37 31.96
CA PRO A 211 -0.37 -26.49 32.60
C PRO A 211 1.07 -26.82 32.19
N SER A 212 1.82 -25.79 31.81
CA SER A 212 3.28 -25.85 31.85
C SER A 212 3.82 -24.54 32.40
N THR A 213 4.46 -24.71 33.54
CA THR A 213 5.02 -23.75 34.47
C THR A 213 6.15 -22.95 33.81
N SER A 214 5.97 -21.64 33.63
CA SER A 214 7.09 -20.70 33.62
C SER A 214 6.59 -19.33 34.06
N SER A 215 7.22 -18.86 35.14
CA SER A 215 6.91 -17.68 35.92
C SER A 215 6.94 -16.38 35.12
N THR A 216 5.79 -15.70 35.02
CA THR A 216 5.73 -14.28 34.70
C THR A 216 4.82 -13.60 35.72
N LYS A 217 5.37 -12.62 36.46
CA LYS A 217 4.64 -11.85 37.47
C LYS A 217 3.37 -11.22 36.86
N PRO A 218 2.24 -11.14 37.60
CA PRO A 218 1.02 -10.52 37.08
C PRO A 218 1.24 -9.01 36.90
N GLN A 219 1.12 -8.52 35.67
CA GLN A 219 0.96 -7.08 35.43
C GLN A 219 -0.51 -6.72 35.71
N ALA A 220 -0.73 -5.78 36.63
CA ALA A 220 -2.05 -5.29 36.98
C ALA A 220 -2.82 -4.81 35.73
N PRO A 221 -4.14 -5.04 35.63
CA PRO A 221 -4.95 -4.53 34.54
C PRO A 221 -4.91 -3.01 34.53
N ARG A 222 -4.41 -2.42 33.44
CA ARG A 222 -4.44 -0.96 33.26
C ARG A 222 -5.88 -0.51 33.09
N PRO A 223 -6.30 0.62 33.70
CA PRO A 223 -7.64 1.16 33.54
C PRO A 223 -7.92 1.43 32.06
N ARG A 224 -9.13 1.08 31.60
CA ARG A 224 -9.62 1.40 30.25
C ARG A 224 -9.58 2.93 30.09
N ARG A 225 -8.79 3.41 29.14
CA ARG A 225 -8.81 4.82 28.73
C ARG A 225 -10.14 5.11 28.05
N VAL A 226 -10.82 6.15 28.51
CA VAL A 226 -11.91 6.77 27.75
C VAL A 226 -11.24 7.57 26.63
N SER A 227 -11.44 7.16 25.38
CA SER A 227 -10.96 7.91 24.22
C SER A 227 -11.76 9.21 24.10
N PRO A 228 -11.11 10.38 23.98
CA PRO A 228 -11.81 11.65 23.91
C PRO A 228 -12.55 11.79 22.57
N PRO A 229 -13.66 12.56 22.50
CA PRO A 229 -14.43 12.74 21.28
C PRO A 229 -13.61 13.49 20.22
N ILE A 230 -14.00 13.35 18.95
CA ILE A 230 -13.31 13.93 17.79
C ILE A 230 -13.75 15.37 17.62
N CYS A 231 -12.81 16.31 17.70
CA CYS A 231 -13.09 17.71 17.41
C CYS A 231 -13.17 17.94 15.90
N VAL A 232 -14.16 18.73 15.45
CA VAL A 232 -14.31 19.11 14.05
C VAL A 232 -14.49 20.62 13.87
N ASN A 233 -14.05 21.14 12.73
CA ASN A 233 -14.32 22.52 12.30
C ASN A 233 -15.65 22.63 11.52
N VAL A 234 -16.02 23.83 11.09
CA VAL A 234 -17.26 24.11 10.33
C VAL A 234 -17.37 23.35 9.01
N ARG A 235 -16.23 22.89 8.47
CA ARG A 235 -16.15 22.10 7.23
C ARG A 235 -16.20 20.60 7.51
N GLY A 236 -16.39 20.21 8.77
CA GLY A 236 -16.38 18.81 9.22
C GLY A 236 -14.99 18.19 9.26
N HIS A 237 -13.91 18.95 9.09
CA HIS A 237 -12.54 18.42 9.16
C HIS A 237 -12.16 18.13 10.60
N ARG A 238 -11.54 16.97 10.83
CA ARG A 238 -10.99 16.57 12.12
C ARG A 238 -9.84 17.49 12.52
N ILE A 239 -9.93 18.02 13.73
CA ILE A 239 -8.91 18.86 14.34
C ILE A 239 -8.27 18.10 15.49
N ASP A 240 -6.94 17.92 15.40
CA ASP A 240 -6.17 17.35 16.51
C ASP A 240 -6.03 18.39 17.63
N ARG A 241 -6.46 18.02 18.84
CA ARG A 241 -6.24 18.87 20.03
C ARG A 241 -4.74 19.20 20.15
N PRO A 242 -4.34 20.47 20.34
CA PRO A 242 -2.93 20.84 20.43
C PRO A 242 -2.16 20.00 21.47
N ALA A 243 -1.06 19.37 21.06
CA ALA A 243 -0.18 18.66 21.98
C ALA A 243 0.92 19.61 22.46
N GLN A 244 0.85 20.01 23.73
CA GLN A 244 1.92 20.76 24.38
C GLN A 244 3.08 19.81 24.74
N TYR A 245 3.92 19.53 23.74
CA TYR A 245 5.14 18.75 23.95
C TYR A 245 6.18 19.55 24.74
N SER A 246 7.12 18.87 25.39
CA SER A 246 8.00 19.47 26.39
C SER A 246 9.08 20.37 25.77
N SER A 247 9.97 19.79 24.97
CA SER A 247 11.02 20.51 24.25
C SER A 247 11.52 19.69 23.07
N LYS A 248 12.14 20.36 22.09
CA LYS A 248 12.73 19.67 20.94
C LYS A 248 13.77 18.62 21.34
N ALA A 249 14.63 18.93 22.31
CA ALA A 249 15.65 18.01 22.80
C ALA A 249 15.06 16.73 23.40
N ASN A 250 13.97 16.86 24.17
CA ASN A 250 13.26 15.72 24.76
C ASN A 250 12.58 14.87 23.70
N VAL A 251 11.91 15.50 22.74
CA VAL A 251 11.26 14.82 21.61
C VAL A 251 12.30 14.06 20.76
N ASP A 252 13.44 14.68 20.47
CA ASP A 252 14.52 14.02 19.72
C ASP A 252 15.14 12.86 20.50
N SER A 253 15.27 13.00 21.83
CA SER A 253 15.70 11.91 22.72
C SER A 253 14.71 10.74 22.70
N LEU A 254 13.42 11.04 22.80
CA LEU A 254 12.35 10.05 22.76
C LEU A 254 12.27 9.32 21.42
N LYS A 255 12.45 10.04 20.31
CA LYS A 255 12.53 9.47 18.96
C LYS A 255 13.66 8.44 18.83
N ARG A 256 14.83 8.70 19.43
CA ARG A 256 15.97 7.75 19.44
C ARG A 256 15.69 6.49 20.25
N LYS A 257 14.81 6.54 21.26
CA LYS A 257 14.45 5.37 22.08
C LYS A 257 13.65 4.30 21.31
N LYS A 258 13.02 4.65 20.17
CA LYS A 258 12.19 3.76 19.33
C LYS A 258 11.07 3.08 20.12
N MET A 259 10.32 3.87 20.89
CA MET A 259 9.15 3.40 21.65
C MET A 259 7.99 3.09 20.69
N CYS A 260 7.19 2.07 20.98
CA CYS A 260 6.02 1.74 20.16
C CYS A 260 4.87 2.73 20.43
N ASN A 261 4.52 3.57 19.45
CA ASN A 261 3.44 4.55 19.61
C ASN A 261 2.10 3.90 19.98
N LYS A 262 1.67 2.85 19.26
CA LYS A 262 0.40 2.16 19.54
C LYS A 262 0.34 1.59 20.95
N TYR A 263 1.39 0.85 21.36
CA TYR A 263 1.45 0.28 22.70
C TYR A 263 1.40 1.35 23.80
N HIS A 264 2.22 2.40 23.67
CA HIS A 264 2.35 3.40 24.74
C HIS A 264 1.22 4.42 24.78
N LEU A 265 0.52 4.66 23.66
CA LEU A 265 -0.60 5.61 23.59
C LEU A 265 -1.97 4.95 23.75
N LEU A 266 -2.17 3.77 23.18
CA LEU A 266 -3.44 3.02 23.18
C LEU A 266 -3.44 1.84 24.17
N GLY A 267 -2.30 1.50 24.76
CA GLY A 267 -2.17 0.39 25.71
C GLY A 267 -2.08 -0.98 25.06
N SER A 268 -2.25 -1.09 23.75
CA SER A 268 -2.15 -2.34 22.99
C SER A 268 -1.40 -2.15 21.68
N CYS A 269 -0.74 -3.21 21.23
CA CYS A 269 -0.04 -3.23 19.95
C CYS A 269 -0.39 -4.52 19.22
N PRO A 270 -0.85 -4.45 17.96
CA PRO A 270 -1.30 -5.62 17.21
C PRO A 270 -0.19 -6.65 16.95
N PHE A 271 1.08 -6.24 17.09
CA PHE A 271 2.23 -7.11 16.90
C PHE A 271 2.67 -7.87 18.16
N GLY A 272 2.17 -7.51 19.34
CA GLY A 272 2.61 -8.10 20.60
C GLY A 272 4.14 -8.14 20.73
N ASP A 273 4.69 -9.29 21.09
CA ASP A 273 6.14 -9.50 21.28
C ASP A 273 6.94 -9.48 19.97
N LYS A 274 6.27 -9.55 18.80
CA LYS A 274 6.92 -9.44 17.48
C LYS A 274 7.15 -7.99 17.04
N CYS A 275 6.74 -7.02 17.87
CA CYS A 275 6.95 -5.61 17.57
C CYS A 275 8.43 -5.24 17.65
N ALA A 276 9.00 -4.67 16.59
CA ALA A 276 10.38 -4.19 16.61
C ALA A 276 10.59 -2.88 17.41
N HIS A 277 9.51 -2.29 17.92
CA HIS A 277 9.55 -1.10 18.78
C HIS A 277 9.41 -1.51 20.25
N LYS A 278 10.01 -0.72 21.14
CA LYS A 278 10.07 -1.06 22.56
C LYS A 278 8.69 -0.97 23.23
N HIS A 279 8.22 -2.10 23.76
CA HIS A 279 7.14 -2.18 24.75
C HIS A 279 7.74 -2.08 26.17
N GLY A 280 6.93 -1.79 27.18
CA GLY A 280 7.42 -1.71 28.55
C GLY A 280 6.51 -0.97 29.54
N PRO A 281 7.08 -0.49 30.66
CA PRO A 281 6.34 0.30 31.66
C PRO A 281 5.64 1.52 31.05
N ALA A 282 4.61 2.00 31.74
CA ALA A 282 3.91 3.20 31.32
C ALA A 282 4.87 4.40 31.29
N LEU A 283 4.84 5.15 30.20
CA LEU A 283 5.57 6.41 30.09
C LEU A 283 5.02 7.44 31.06
N LYS A 284 5.88 8.37 31.51
CA LYS A 284 5.43 9.54 32.27
C LYS A 284 4.44 10.36 31.44
N ALA A 285 3.53 11.09 32.10
CA ALA A 285 2.49 11.87 31.41
C ALA A 285 3.07 12.77 30.29
N GLN A 286 4.17 13.48 30.58
CA GLN A 286 4.83 14.32 29.58
C GLN A 286 5.46 13.53 28.43
N GLU A 287 6.10 12.38 28.70
CA GLU A 287 6.64 11.51 27.65
C GLU A 287 5.53 10.93 26.77
N GLN A 288 4.32 10.69 27.31
CA GLN A 288 3.17 10.29 26.50
C GLN A 288 2.71 11.43 25.58
N THR A 289 2.65 12.66 26.06
CA THR A 289 2.33 13.84 25.24
C THR A 289 3.36 14.05 24.13
N ASP A 290 4.65 13.92 24.46
CA ASP A 290 5.75 14.03 23.49
C ASP A 290 5.70 12.91 22.44
N LEU A 291 5.32 11.68 22.86
CA LEU A 291 5.13 10.56 21.94
C LEU A 291 3.91 10.74 21.04
N ALA A 292 2.82 11.29 21.57
CA ALA A 292 1.63 11.62 20.79
C ALA A 292 1.94 12.71 19.75
N TYR A 293 2.72 13.72 20.11
CA TYR A 293 3.24 14.70 19.16
C TYR A 293 4.07 14.04 18.05
N LEU A 294 5.00 13.13 18.41
CA LEU A 294 5.79 12.39 17.42
C LEU A 294 4.94 11.53 16.48
N ALA A 295 3.91 10.87 17.01
CA ALA A 295 2.97 10.07 16.22
C ALA A 295 2.24 10.95 15.19
N ARG A 296 1.83 12.16 15.61
CA ARG A 296 1.17 13.14 14.74
C ARG A 296 2.07 13.81 13.70
N LEU A 297 3.38 13.57 13.71
CA LEU A 297 4.26 13.98 12.61
C LEU A 297 4.12 13.08 11.37
N SER A 298 3.39 11.96 11.50
CA SER A 298 3.04 11.08 10.39
C SER A 298 1.58 11.36 10.00
N PRO A 299 1.30 11.67 8.73
CA PRO A 299 -0.06 11.96 8.28
C PRO A 299 -0.98 10.74 8.47
N CYS A 300 -2.23 10.99 8.83
CA CYS A 300 -3.29 10.00 8.79
C CYS A 300 -3.59 9.62 7.34
N TYR A 301 -3.97 8.36 7.11
CA TYR A 301 -4.34 7.88 5.78
C TYR A 301 -5.75 8.35 5.35
N GLU A 302 -6.63 8.58 6.32
CA GLU A 302 -7.99 9.09 6.11
C GLU A 302 -8.04 10.64 6.09
N ASP A 303 -6.88 11.30 6.01
CA ASP A 303 -6.70 12.75 5.98
C ASP A 303 -7.61 13.49 6.98
N LEU A 304 -8.29 14.55 6.57
CA LEU A 304 -9.13 15.40 7.41
C LEU A 304 -10.45 14.75 7.82
N TYR A 305 -10.82 13.60 7.26
CA TYR A 305 -12.12 12.98 7.47
C TYR A 305 -12.05 11.74 8.37
N CYS A 306 -10.87 11.41 8.90
CA CYS A 306 -10.68 10.31 9.84
C CYS A 306 -11.63 10.39 11.03
N ARG A 307 -12.50 9.38 11.20
CA ARG A 307 -13.43 9.25 12.34
C ARG A 307 -13.01 8.19 13.37
N ASP A 308 -11.77 7.71 13.29
CA ASP A 308 -11.24 6.77 14.28
C ASP A 308 -10.80 7.52 15.55
N VAL A 309 -11.56 7.34 16.63
CA VAL A 309 -11.29 7.96 17.95
C VAL A 309 -9.91 7.57 18.51
N ASP A 310 -9.38 6.42 18.11
CA ASP A 310 -8.08 5.90 18.55
C ASP A 310 -6.95 6.22 17.56
N CYS A 311 -7.23 7.00 16.50
CA CYS A 311 -6.18 7.42 15.57
C CYS A 311 -5.15 8.33 16.25
N ILE A 312 -3.90 7.88 16.24
CA ILE A 312 -2.73 8.57 16.79
C ILE A 312 -1.91 9.34 15.75
N SER A 313 -2.28 9.22 14.47
CA SER A 313 -1.64 9.93 13.35
C SER A 313 -2.07 11.40 13.31
N GLY A 314 -1.37 12.23 12.53
CA GLY A 314 -1.66 13.65 12.40
C GLY A 314 -2.65 13.93 11.29
N HIS A 315 -3.64 14.77 11.53
CA HIS A 315 -4.65 15.17 10.56
C HIS A 315 -4.39 16.56 9.96
N ARG A 316 -3.36 17.27 10.45
CA ARG A 316 -2.89 18.57 9.93
C ARG A 316 -1.38 18.60 9.92
N CYS A 317 -0.79 19.27 8.93
CA CYS A 317 0.64 19.57 8.94
C CYS A 317 1.01 20.43 10.18
N PRO A 318 1.99 20.03 11.00
CA PRO A 318 2.35 20.77 12.21
C PRO A 318 3.17 22.03 11.94
N ARG A 319 3.61 22.27 10.69
CA ARG A 319 4.36 23.46 10.29
C ARG A 319 3.41 24.53 9.77
N ASP A 320 3.44 25.71 10.40
CA ASP A 320 2.73 26.87 9.88
C ASP A 320 3.38 27.34 8.57
N LEU A 321 2.56 27.61 7.55
CA LEU A 321 3.00 28.03 6.22
C LEU A 321 4.05 27.08 5.60
N CYS A 322 3.81 25.77 5.67
CA CYS A 322 4.72 24.78 5.09
C CYS A 322 4.81 24.91 3.56
N SER A 323 5.96 25.36 3.08
CA SER A 323 6.30 25.44 1.65
C SER A 323 7.19 24.29 1.17
N ASN A 324 7.44 23.28 2.01
CA ASN A 324 8.31 22.16 1.67
C ASN A 324 7.63 21.28 0.60
N PRO A 325 8.17 21.20 -0.63
CA PRO A 325 7.58 20.39 -1.70
C PRO A 325 7.65 18.88 -1.39
N SER A 326 8.52 18.46 -0.47
CA SER A 326 8.63 17.08 0.02
C SER A 326 7.91 16.87 1.35
N CYS A 327 6.91 17.70 1.68
CA CYS A 327 6.08 17.49 2.87
C CYS A 327 5.30 16.17 2.74
N LYS A 328 5.18 15.43 3.84
CA LYS A 328 4.45 14.15 3.85
C LYS A 328 2.93 14.34 3.95
N PHE A 329 2.49 15.49 4.45
CA PHE A 329 1.08 15.83 4.57
C PHE A 329 0.53 16.23 3.21
N SER A 330 -0.70 15.81 2.88
CA SER A 330 -1.35 16.19 1.63
C SER A 330 -1.61 17.71 1.58
N GLU A 331 -1.86 18.25 0.39
CA GLU A 331 -2.15 19.68 0.21
C GLU A 331 -3.36 20.11 1.06
N ALA A 332 -4.40 19.27 1.13
CA ALA A 332 -5.59 19.51 1.94
C ALA A 332 -5.29 19.60 3.46
N MET A 333 -4.25 18.93 3.95
CA MET A 333 -3.84 18.96 5.36
C MET A 333 -3.00 20.18 5.73
N HIS A 334 -2.76 21.09 4.80
CA HIS A 334 -2.14 22.39 5.03
C HIS A 334 -3.20 23.48 5.18
N LEU A 335 -2.90 24.51 5.98
CA LEU A 335 -3.79 25.66 6.19
C LEU A 335 -5.20 25.28 6.66
N VAL A 336 -5.33 24.17 7.38
CA VAL A 336 -6.59 23.71 7.96
C VAL A 336 -7.04 24.71 9.03
N ASP A 337 -8.30 25.14 8.93
CA ASP A 337 -8.96 25.93 9.97
C ASP A 337 -9.05 25.10 11.26
N THR A 338 -8.34 25.54 12.30
CA THR A 338 -8.26 24.87 13.60
C THR A 338 -9.38 25.28 14.56
N THR A 339 -10.34 26.09 14.12
CA THR A 339 -11.48 26.50 14.93
C THR A 339 -12.41 25.30 15.15
N ILE A 340 -12.48 24.83 16.40
CA ILE A 340 -13.34 23.71 16.77
C ILE A 340 -14.76 24.24 16.98
N VAL A 341 -15.75 23.62 16.33
CA VAL A 341 -17.17 24.00 16.45
C VAL A 341 -18.06 22.86 16.94
N ALA A 342 -17.59 21.61 16.88
CA ALA A 342 -18.30 20.46 17.42
C ALA A 342 -17.33 19.36 17.89
N GLU A 343 -17.81 18.52 18.79
CA GLU A 343 -17.19 17.26 19.19
C GLU A 343 -18.14 16.12 18.82
N ILE A 344 -17.65 15.11 18.10
CA ILE A 344 -18.43 13.96 17.59
C ILE A 344 -17.87 12.62 18.05
#